data_AF-A0A955CBZ7-F1
#
_entry.id   AF-A0A955CBZ7-F1
#
_cell.length_a   1.000
_cell.length_b   1.000
_cell.length_c   1.000
_cell.angle_alpha   90.00
_cell.angle_beta   90.00
_cell.angle_gamma   90.00
#
_symmetry.space_group_name_H-M   'P 1'
#
loop_
_entity.id
_entity.type
_entity.pdbx_description
1 polymer ?
#
loop_
_entity_poly.entity_id
_entity_poly.type
_entity_poly.pdbx_seq_one_letter_code
_entity_poly.pdbx_strand_id
1 'polypeptide(L)'
;MSTQLSHEVTLIQDFKAGETFEDRIFLVSQKDLRTTSNGSLYIHMGFVDKSGQVLGRIWQATQQMYNLIPEGGFIAMRGRVESYKGNLQVIGEAIRPVKRDDVDLSAFLPSTKHNIEAMWEKTLGYLRTIDNKHLL
;
A
#
# COMPACT_ATOMS: atom_id res chain seq x y z
N MET A 1 -15.90 -27.24 2.98
CA MET A 1 -14.90 -27.32 1.90
C MET A 1 -14.26 -25.95 1.79
N SER A 2 -13.16 -25.75 2.53
CA SER A 2 -12.48 -24.46 2.58
C SER A 2 -11.45 -24.43 1.46
N THR A 3 -11.77 -23.71 0.38
CA THR A 3 -10.83 -23.48 -0.73
C THR A 3 -9.70 -22.63 -0.21
N GLN A 4 -8.57 -23.27 0.09
CA GLN A 4 -7.34 -22.61 0.47
C GLN A 4 -6.83 -21.90 -0.78
N LEU A 5 -7.10 -20.60 -0.87
CA LEU A 5 -6.59 -19.75 -1.93
C LEU A 5 -5.08 -19.63 -1.71
N SER A 6 -4.33 -20.50 -2.37
CA SER A 6 -2.88 -20.37 -2.56
C SER A 6 -2.64 -19.17 -3.48
N HIS A 7 -2.77 -17.95 -2.95
CA HIS A 7 -2.33 -16.75 -3.64
C HIS A 7 -0.81 -16.80 -3.68
N GLU A 8 -0.24 -17.04 -4.86
CA GLU A 8 1.20 -16.95 -5.09
C GLU A 8 1.62 -15.50 -4.85
N VAL A 9 2.22 -15.23 -3.69
CA VAL A 9 2.63 -13.88 -3.29
C VAL A 9 3.96 -13.57 -3.97
N THR A 10 3.92 -13.02 -5.16
CA THR A 10 5.09 -12.37 -5.76
C THR A 10 5.50 -11.19 -4.88
N LEU A 11 6.80 -10.95 -4.71
CA LEU A 11 7.33 -9.87 -3.87
C LEU A 11 7.52 -8.58 -4.66
N ILE A 12 7.53 -7.44 -3.98
CA ILE A 12 7.77 -6.11 -4.58
C ILE A 12 9.07 -6.05 -5.36
N GLN A 13 10.15 -6.66 -4.85
CA GLN A 13 11.43 -6.73 -5.54
C GLN A 13 11.38 -7.42 -6.92
N ASP A 14 10.39 -8.30 -7.12
CA ASP A 14 10.27 -9.11 -8.34
C ASP A 14 9.34 -8.49 -9.38
N PHE A 15 8.82 -7.27 -9.12
CA PHE A 15 7.89 -6.59 -10.01
C PHE A 15 8.56 -6.27 -11.35
N LYS A 16 7.86 -6.57 -12.43
CA LYS A 16 8.30 -6.20 -13.77
C LYS A 16 7.35 -5.17 -14.38
N ALA A 17 7.92 -4.17 -15.05
CA ALA A 17 7.12 -3.20 -15.78
C ALA A 17 6.27 -3.91 -16.85
N GLY A 18 4.98 -3.59 -16.90
CA GLY A 18 4.00 -4.20 -17.80
C GLY A 18 3.31 -5.45 -17.23
N GLU A 19 3.69 -5.91 -16.03
CA GLU A 19 3.02 -7.03 -15.36
C GLU A 19 1.60 -6.63 -14.95
N THR A 20 0.62 -7.51 -15.18
CA THR A 20 -0.78 -7.34 -14.74
C THR A 20 -1.10 -8.41 -13.70
N PHE A 21 -2.00 -8.12 -12.78
CA PHE A 21 -2.42 -9.03 -11.70
C PHE A 21 -3.88 -8.77 -11.34
N GLU A 22 -4.62 -9.81 -10.91
CA GLU A 22 -6.07 -9.70 -10.67
C GLU A 22 -6.47 -9.73 -9.19
N ASP A 23 -5.88 -10.61 -8.38
CA ASP A 23 -6.25 -10.79 -6.97
C ASP A 23 -5.02 -10.72 -6.07
N ARG A 24 -4.20 -9.69 -6.26
CA ARG A 24 -2.97 -9.54 -5.49
C ARG A 24 -3.24 -8.80 -4.19
N ILE A 25 -2.78 -9.38 -3.09
CA ILE A 25 -2.92 -8.79 -1.76
C ILE A 25 -1.76 -7.85 -1.50
N PHE A 26 -2.07 -6.64 -1.02
CA PHE A 26 -1.10 -5.64 -0.60
C PHE A 26 -1.39 -5.17 0.82
N LEU A 27 -0.33 -4.93 1.59
CA LEU A 27 -0.40 -4.18 2.84
C LEU A 27 -0.27 -2.69 2.53
N VAL A 28 -1.29 -1.92 2.88
CA VAL A 28 -1.34 -0.46 2.67
C VAL A 28 -0.62 0.22 3.82
N SER A 29 0.53 0.84 3.57
CA SER A 29 1.25 1.60 4.59
C SER A 29 0.67 2.99 4.81
N GLN A 30 0.29 3.68 3.72
CA GLN A 30 -0.26 5.03 3.73
C GLN A 30 -1.22 5.25 2.56
N LYS A 31 -2.20 6.15 2.71
CA LYS A 31 -3.10 6.56 1.62
C LYS A 31 -3.43 8.07 1.67
N ASP A 32 -3.42 8.71 0.51
CA ASP A 32 -3.85 10.10 0.32
C ASP A 32 -4.87 10.20 -0.82
N LEU A 33 -5.96 10.94 -0.61
CA LEU A 33 -6.85 11.34 -1.69
C LEU A 33 -6.37 12.70 -2.25
N ARG A 34 -6.04 12.74 -3.54
CA ARG A 34 -5.46 13.90 -4.20
C ARG A 34 -6.22 14.27 -5.46
N THR A 35 -6.05 15.50 -5.93
CA THR A 35 -6.69 15.99 -7.15
C THR A 35 -5.66 16.11 -8.27
N THR A 36 -5.99 15.61 -9.45
CA THR A 36 -5.20 15.81 -10.67
C THR A 36 -5.29 17.26 -11.16
N SER A 37 -4.41 17.66 -12.08
CA SER A 37 -4.48 18.96 -12.75
C SER A 37 -5.82 19.23 -13.42
N ASN A 38 -6.53 18.17 -13.82
CA ASN A 38 -7.80 18.23 -14.54
C ASN A 38 -9.01 18.19 -13.60
N GLY A 39 -8.81 18.27 -12.28
CA GLY A 39 -9.89 18.28 -11.28
C GLY A 39 -10.42 16.89 -10.88
N SER A 40 -10.02 15.81 -11.56
CA SER A 40 -10.39 14.44 -11.17
C SER A 40 -9.61 13.98 -9.94
N LEU A 41 -10.25 13.21 -9.06
CA LEU A 41 -9.62 12.64 -7.87
C LEU A 41 -8.81 11.38 -8.21
N TYR A 42 -7.74 11.16 -7.47
CA TYR A 42 -6.95 9.93 -7.48
C TYR A 42 -6.49 9.60 -6.07
N ILE A 43 -6.30 8.31 -5.78
CA ILE A 43 -5.74 7.86 -4.50
C ILE A 43 -4.27 7.54 -4.73
N HIS A 44 -3.40 8.15 -3.93
CA HIS A 44 -1.98 7.84 -3.85
C HIS A 44 -1.75 6.93 -2.64
N MET A 45 -1.07 5.79 -2.84
CA MET A 45 -0.86 4.80 -1.78
C MET A 45 0.59 4.37 -1.68
N GLY A 46 1.01 3.97 -0.50
CA GLY A 46 2.22 3.18 -0.28
C GLY A 46 1.84 1.74 -0.03
N PHE A 47 2.50 0.82 -0.73
CA PHE A 47 2.45 -0.61 -0.43
C PHE A 47 3.79 -1.07 0.10
N VAL A 48 3.76 -1.99 1.07
CA VAL A 48 4.96 -2.54 1.69
C VAL A 48 4.84 -4.05 1.80
N ASP A 49 5.96 -4.74 1.59
CA ASP A 49 6.14 -6.15 1.93
C ASP A 49 7.54 -6.38 2.51
N LYS A 50 7.89 -7.63 2.77
CA LYS A 50 9.21 -7.99 3.30
C LYS A 50 10.40 -7.64 2.39
N SER A 51 10.16 -7.41 1.10
CA SER A 51 11.20 -7.13 0.11
C SER A 51 11.40 -5.63 -0.15
N GLY A 52 10.40 -4.80 0.16
CA GLY A 52 10.53 -3.36 0.02
C GLY A 52 9.19 -2.61 0.03
N GLN A 53 9.21 -1.44 -0.60
CA GLN A 53 8.06 -0.55 -0.71
C GLN A 53 7.85 -0.12 -2.17
N VAL A 54 6.60 0.03 -2.58
CA VAL A 54 6.23 0.52 -3.92
C VAL A 54 5.06 1.48 -3.83
N LEU A 55 5.07 2.50 -4.68
CA LEU A 55 3.97 3.47 -4.74
C LEU A 55 2.85 2.94 -5.63
N GLY A 56 1.61 3.15 -5.16
CA GLY A 56 0.37 2.80 -5.84
C GLY A 56 -0.46 4.02 -6.21
N ARG A 57 -1.20 3.94 -7.31
CA ARG A 57 -2.17 4.96 -7.73
C ARG A 57 -3.46 4.32 -8.22
N ILE A 58 -4.60 4.87 -7.80
CA ILE A 58 -5.91 4.58 -8.37
C ILE A 58 -6.43 5.88 -8.99
N TRP A 59 -6.63 5.87 -10.30
CA TRP A 59 -7.19 7.00 -11.03
C TRP A 59 -8.71 7.02 -10.95
N GLN A 60 -9.32 8.18 -11.20
CA GLN A 60 -10.78 8.36 -11.18
C GLN A 60 -11.41 7.88 -9.86
N ALA A 61 -10.69 8.10 -8.75
CA ALA A 61 -11.13 7.66 -7.45
C ALA A 61 -12.31 8.49 -6.94
N THR A 62 -13.03 7.94 -5.97
CA THR A 62 -14.07 8.65 -5.24
C THR A 62 -13.74 8.65 -3.76
N GLN A 63 -14.37 9.55 -3.01
CA GLN A 63 -14.22 9.57 -1.55
C GLN A 63 -14.68 8.25 -0.90
N GLN A 64 -15.68 7.59 -1.49
CA GLN A 64 -16.15 6.27 -1.08
C GLN A 64 -15.05 5.20 -1.25
N MET A 65 -14.37 5.17 -2.41
CA MET A 65 -13.22 4.27 -2.61
C MET A 65 -12.11 4.52 -1.59
N TYR A 66 -11.79 5.80 -1.31
CA TYR A 66 -10.79 6.15 -0.31
C TYR A 66 -11.16 5.63 1.09
N ASN A 67 -12.43 5.75 1.48
CA ASN A 67 -12.93 5.28 2.78
C ASN A 67 -12.94 3.75 2.92
N LEU A 68 -13.06 3.01 1.80
CA LEU A 68 -13.02 1.55 1.79
C LEU A 68 -11.63 0.97 2.03
N ILE A 69 -10.56 1.74 1.76
CA ILE A 69 -9.19 1.27 1.89
C ILE A 69 -8.73 1.42 3.34
N PRO A 70 -8.41 0.34 4.06
CA PRO A 70 -7.85 0.46 5.41
C PRO A 70 -6.38 0.90 5.35
N GLU A 71 -6.03 1.98 6.03
CA GLU A 71 -4.62 2.32 6.27
C GLU A 71 -4.05 1.36 7.33
N GLY A 72 -2.87 0.78 7.07
CA GLY A 72 -2.31 -0.30 7.89
C GLY A 72 -3.01 -1.66 7.72
N GLY A 73 -3.90 -1.79 6.72
CA GLY A 73 -4.66 -3.00 6.44
C GLY A 73 -4.33 -3.63 5.09
N PHE A 74 -5.06 -4.70 4.75
CA PHE A 74 -4.88 -5.45 3.52
C PHE A 74 -5.94 -5.12 2.50
N ILE A 75 -5.53 -5.01 1.23
CA ILE A 75 -6.42 -4.91 0.09
C ILE A 75 -6.05 -5.97 -0.93
N ALA A 76 -7.05 -6.55 -1.58
CA ALA A 76 -6.89 -7.26 -2.84
C ALA A 76 -7.06 -6.23 -3.95
N MET A 77 -6.13 -6.21 -4.90
CA MET A 77 -6.14 -5.27 -6.00
C MET A 77 -5.95 -6.01 -7.31
N ARG A 78 -6.74 -5.62 -8.30
CA ARG A 78 -6.48 -5.85 -9.72
C ARG A 78 -5.81 -4.62 -10.29
N GLY A 79 -4.78 -4.83 -11.08
CA GLY A 79 -4.07 -3.72 -11.71
C GLY A 79 -2.84 -4.18 -12.45
N ARG A 80 -1.91 -3.24 -12.61
CA ARG A 80 -0.68 -3.44 -13.35
C ARG A 80 0.48 -2.68 -12.74
N VAL A 81 1.69 -3.16 -13.00
CA VAL A 81 2.93 -2.48 -12.68
C VAL A 81 3.34 -1.64 -13.89
N GLU A 82 3.53 -0.34 -13.68
CA GLU A 82 4.08 0.57 -14.67
C GLU A 82 5.45 1.07 -14.24
N SER A 83 6.33 1.37 -15.20
CA SER A 83 7.53 2.14 -14.92
C SER A 83 7.29 3.59 -15.32
N TYR A 84 7.40 4.51 -14.36
CA TYR A 84 7.28 5.94 -14.59
C TYR A 84 8.55 6.65 -14.16
N LYS A 85 9.23 7.31 -15.11
CA LYS A 85 10.52 7.99 -14.89
C LYS A 85 11.58 7.09 -14.23
N GLY A 86 11.61 5.81 -14.58
CA GLY A 86 12.56 4.83 -14.06
C GLY A 86 12.18 4.20 -12.72
N ASN A 87 11.04 4.58 -12.12
CA ASN A 87 10.54 3.98 -10.89
C ASN A 87 9.30 3.13 -11.16
N LEU A 88 9.23 1.95 -10.54
CA LEU A 88 8.03 1.12 -10.58
C LEU A 88 6.91 1.76 -9.75
N GLN A 89 5.72 1.77 -10.32
CA GLN A 89 4.48 2.17 -9.68
C GLN A 89 3.41 1.14 -9.97
N VAL A 90 2.49 0.96 -9.04
CA VAL A 90 1.34 0.09 -9.22
C VAL A 90 0.13 0.94 -9.59
N ILE A 91 -0.53 0.60 -10.69
CA ILE A 91 -1.80 1.22 -11.08
C ILE A 91 -2.93 0.26 -10.75
N GLY A 92 -3.78 0.66 -9.81
CA GLY A 92 -4.97 -0.08 -9.42
C GLY A 92 -6.15 0.23 -10.33
N GLU A 93 -6.81 -0.83 -10.79
CA GLU A 93 -8.02 -0.77 -11.62
C GLU A 93 -9.26 -1.17 -10.82
N ALA A 94 -9.12 -2.13 -9.92
CA ALA A 94 -10.16 -2.50 -8.97
C ALA A 94 -9.53 -2.88 -7.63
N ILE A 95 -10.23 -2.56 -6.54
CA ILE A 95 -9.79 -2.87 -5.19
C ILE A 95 -10.92 -3.45 -4.36
N ARG A 96 -10.55 -4.30 -3.41
CA ARG A 96 -11.45 -4.81 -2.39
C ARG A 96 -10.71 -4.90 -1.05
N PRO A 97 -11.27 -4.36 0.04
CA PRO A 97 -10.69 -4.56 1.37
C PRO A 97 -10.71 -6.05 1.72
N VAL A 98 -9.63 -6.53 2.33
CA VAL A 98 -9.51 -7.91 2.79
C VAL A 98 -9.39 -7.88 4.31
N LYS A 99 -10.16 -8.74 4.98
CA LYS A 99 -10.07 -8.87 6.43
C LYS A 99 -8.76 -9.56 6.78
N ARG A 100 -8.15 -9.13 7.89
CA ARG A 100 -6.90 -9.71 8.39
C ARG A 100 -7.00 -11.23 8.60
N ASP A 101 -8.17 -11.72 8.98
CA ASP A 101 -8.43 -13.14 9.24
C ASP A 101 -8.37 -14.01 7.96
N ASP A 102 -8.53 -13.39 6.78
CA ASP A 102 -8.48 -14.08 5.48
C ASP A 102 -7.08 -14.04 4.84
N VAL A 103 -6.09 -13.39 5.49
CA VAL A 103 -4.74 -13.21 4.95
C VAL A 103 -3.72 -13.98 5.76
N ASP A 104 -2.94 -14.82 5.07
CA ASP A 104 -1.76 -15.45 5.69
C ASP A 104 -0.65 -14.40 5.89
N LEU A 105 -0.59 -13.85 7.11
CA LEU A 105 0.38 -12.84 7.53
C LEU A 105 1.84 -13.29 7.39
N SER A 106 2.10 -14.59 7.29
CA SER A 106 3.46 -15.13 7.15
C SER A 106 4.13 -14.78 5.81
N ALA A 107 3.33 -14.45 4.79
CA ALA A 107 3.83 -14.05 3.48
C ALA A 107 4.28 -12.56 3.44
N PHE A 108 3.70 -11.72 4.29
CA PHE A 108 3.89 -10.25 4.26
C PHE A 108 4.80 -9.72 5.36
N LEU A 109 4.90 -10.41 6.50
CA LEU A 109 5.73 -9.99 7.62
C LEU A 109 6.93 -10.96 7.76
N PRO A 110 8.19 -10.47 7.85
CA PRO A 110 9.27 -11.31 8.36
C PRO A 110 8.87 -11.71 9.78
N SER A 111 8.72 -13.02 10.02
CA SER A 111 8.22 -13.63 11.25
C SER A 111 8.58 -12.84 12.50
N THR A 112 7.69 -11.98 12.98
CA THR A 112 7.88 -11.31 14.26
C THR A 112 6.53 -11.16 14.94
N LYS A 113 6.36 -11.93 16.01
CA LYS A 113 5.26 -11.88 16.98
C LYS A 113 5.23 -10.57 17.80
N HIS A 114 5.58 -9.40 17.24
CA HIS A 114 5.70 -8.19 18.05
C HIS A 114 5.05 -6.96 17.40
N ASN A 115 3.95 -6.58 18.04
CA ASN A 115 3.55 -5.21 18.38
C ASN A 115 3.65 -4.13 17.30
N ILE A 116 2.48 -3.89 16.68
CA ILE A 116 2.10 -2.73 15.85
C ILE A 116 2.38 -1.40 16.56
N GLU A 117 2.48 -1.42 17.89
CA GLU A 117 2.74 -0.25 18.75
C GLU A 117 4.16 0.34 18.55
N ALA A 118 5.15 -0.46 18.15
CA ALA A 118 6.54 0.01 18.03
C ALA A 118 6.86 0.78 16.73
N MET A 119 6.03 0.67 15.68
CA MET A 119 6.24 1.42 14.43
C MET A 119 5.69 2.85 14.51
N TRP A 120 4.79 3.15 15.46
CA TRP A 120 4.29 4.49 15.74
C TRP A 120 5.36 5.39 16.40
N GLU A 121 6.21 4.81 17.25
CA GLU A 121 7.32 5.51 17.93
C GLU A 121 8.37 6.07 16.94
N LYS A 122 8.63 5.36 15.82
CA LYS A 122 9.58 5.87 14.81
C LYS A 122 9.06 7.11 14.07
N THR A 123 7.74 7.27 13.94
CA THR A 123 7.14 8.46 13.31
C THR A 123 7.19 9.67 14.25
N LEU A 124 7.01 9.46 15.57
CA LEU A 124 7.13 10.52 16.58
C LEU A 124 8.60 10.94 16.86
N GLY A 125 9.58 10.09 16.57
CA GLY A 125 11.00 10.43 16.69
C GLY A 125 11.47 11.54 15.75
N TYR A 126 10.86 11.69 14.56
CA TYR A 126 11.20 12.76 13.62
C TYR A 126 10.56 14.11 13.96
N LEU A 127 9.46 14.14 14.72
CA LEU A 127 8.82 15.39 15.11
C LEU A 127 9.57 16.12 16.24
N ARG A 128 10.53 15.47 16.90
CA ARG A 128 11.26 16.02 18.05
C ARG A 128 12.61 16.67 17.70
N THR A 129 13.02 16.69 16.44
CA THR A 129 14.28 17.33 16.01
C THR A 129 14.11 18.62 15.21
N ILE A 130 12.87 19.06 14.96
CA ILE A 130 12.62 20.43 14.45
C ILE A 130 12.29 21.33 15.64
N ASP A 131 13.26 21.48 16.56
CA ASP A 131 13.34 22.70 17.37
C ASP A 131 14.18 23.69 16.55
N ASN A 132 13.57 24.23 15.49
CA ASN A 132 14.20 25.26 14.68
C ASN A 132 14.05 26.58 15.42
N LYS A 133 14.99 26.79 16.33
CA LYS A 133 15.17 27.96 17.17
C LYS A 133 15.60 29.16 16.33
N HIS A 134 14.76 29.64 15.42
CA HIS A 134 14.92 30.95 14.81
C HIS A 134 13.59 31.40 14.20
N LEU A 135 12.82 32.17 14.96
CA LEU A 135 12.05 33.32 14.46
C LEU A 135 11.71 34.21 15.68
N LEU A 136 12.31 35.42 15.66
CA LEU A 136 12.22 36.58 16.56
C LEU A 136 13.09 36.57 17.82
#